data_AF-A1CHE4-F1
#
_entry.id   AF-A1CHE4-F1
#
_cell.length_a   1.000
_cell.length_b   1.000
_cell.length_c   1.000
_cell.angle_alpha   90.00
_cell.angle_beta   90.00
_cell.angle_gamma   90.00
#
_symmetry.space_group_name_H-M   'P 1'
#
loop_
_entity.id
_entity.type
_entity.pdbx_description
1 polymer ?
#
loop_
_entity_poly.entity_id
_entity_poly.type
_entity_poly.pdbx_seq_one_letter_code
_entity_poly.pdbx_strand_id
1 'polypeptide(L)'
;MQFSTLSIAALIAATSVNATVYVGLRTNYDGSKAQVAWTNGTPDICSGFSTIVNSDSNPCGRDFSVDGGNGPYRLEGCGGNGLTLFRNGNYNSNCKFEKRTIHCNGGAKIAQAWACY
;
A
#
# COMPACT_ATOMS: atom_id res chain seq x y z
N MET A 1 -9.76 -54.01 2.10
CA MET A 1 -10.83 -53.09 1.67
C MET A 1 -10.99 -52.06 2.79
N GLN A 2 -10.13 -51.03 2.78
CA GLN A 2 -10.43 -49.65 2.34
C GLN A 2 -11.52 -48.99 3.19
N PHE A 3 -11.12 -48.06 4.06
CA PHE A 3 -12.00 -47.02 4.58
C PHE A 3 -11.39 -45.66 4.20
N SER A 4 -12.17 -44.96 3.38
CA SER A 4 -11.85 -43.73 2.67
C SER A 4 -11.58 -42.56 3.63
N THR A 5 -10.48 -41.84 3.40
CA THR A 5 -10.24 -40.53 4.01
C THR A 5 -11.01 -39.46 3.23
N LEU A 6 -12.04 -38.88 3.84
CA LEU A 6 -12.73 -37.70 3.35
C LEU A 6 -11.81 -36.48 3.50
N SER A 7 -11.20 -36.04 2.40
CA SER A 7 -10.48 -34.77 2.32
C SER A 7 -11.46 -33.61 2.26
N ILE A 8 -11.61 -32.87 3.36
CA ILE A 8 -12.34 -31.60 3.39
C ILE A 8 -11.37 -30.51 2.91
N ALA A 9 -11.50 -30.09 1.66
CA ALA A 9 -10.83 -28.90 1.15
C ALA A 9 -11.60 -27.67 1.63
N ALA A 10 -11.05 -26.94 2.61
CA ALA A 10 -11.56 -25.64 3.00
C ALA A 10 -11.19 -24.62 1.91
N LEU A 11 -12.17 -24.21 1.08
CA LEU A 11 -12.02 -23.01 0.26
C LEU A 11 -12.02 -21.80 1.20
N ILE A 12 -10.84 -21.28 1.50
CA ILE A 12 -10.71 -19.94 2.08
C ILE A 12 -11.07 -18.98 0.94
N ALA A 13 -12.32 -18.53 0.91
CA ALA A 13 -12.72 -17.42 0.07
C ALA A 13 -11.92 -16.20 0.55
N ALA A 14 -10.84 -15.86 -0.16
CA ALA A 14 -10.13 -14.61 0.03
C ALA A 14 -11.11 -13.50 -0.35
N THR A 15 -11.79 -12.94 0.65
CA THR A 15 -12.54 -11.70 0.49
C THR A 15 -11.51 -10.65 0.05
N SER A 16 -11.49 -10.35 -1.24
CA SER A 16 -10.73 -9.22 -1.76
C SER A 16 -11.46 -7.95 -1.31
N VAL A 17 -11.35 -7.64 -0.03
CA VAL A 17 -11.70 -6.32 0.47
C VAL A 17 -10.78 -5.37 -0.28
N ASN A 18 -11.35 -4.45 -1.05
CA ASN A 18 -10.58 -3.38 -1.69
C ASN A 18 -9.87 -2.62 -0.57
N ALA A 19 -8.59 -2.95 -0.34
CA ALA A 19 -7.83 -2.36 0.75
C ALA A 19 -7.66 -0.88 0.41
N THR A 20 -8.05 -0.01 1.35
CA THR A 20 -7.74 1.42 1.22
C THR A 20 -6.23 1.56 1.31
N VAL A 21 -5.59 2.05 0.24
CA VAL A 21 -4.14 2.30 0.21
C VAL A 21 -3.89 3.79 0.34
N TYR A 22 -3.04 4.15 1.29
CA TYR A 22 -2.56 5.51 1.46
C TYR A 22 -1.15 5.63 0.88
N VAL A 23 -0.84 6.79 0.32
CA VAL A 23 0.47 7.09 -0.24
C VAL A 23 0.97 8.41 0.33
N GLY A 24 2.26 8.43 0.69
CA GLY A 24 2.89 9.61 1.25
C GLY A 24 4.39 9.64 1.06
N LEU A 25 4.97 10.79 1.42
CA LEU A 25 6.42 10.98 1.46
C LEU A 25 6.90 10.84 2.90
N ARG A 26 7.68 9.79 3.19
CA ARG A 26 8.37 9.63 4.46
C ARG A 26 9.66 10.43 4.45
N THR A 27 9.93 11.15 5.53
CA THR A 27 11.23 11.75 5.84
C THR A 27 11.76 11.06 7.10
N ASN A 28 12.91 10.40 6.97
CA ASN A 28 13.62 9.76 8.08
C ASN A 28 14.32 10.79 8.97
N TYR A 29 14.81 10.33 10.12
CA TYR A 29 15.60 11.13 11.06
C TYR A 29 16.94 11.60 10.47
N ASP A 30 17.51 10.83 9.53
CA ASP A 30 18.72 11.16 8.78
C ASP A 30 18.46 12.13 7.60
N GLY A 31 17.21 12.56 7.42
CA GLY A 31 16.78 13.43 6.33
C GLY A 31 16.51 12.71 5.00
N SER A 32 16.77 11.40 4.90
CA SER A 32 16.46 10.62 3.70
C SER A 32 14.95 10.55 3.47
N LYS A 33 14.55 10.54 2.20
CA LYS A 33 13.13 10.59 1.81
C LYS A 33 12.77 9.45 0.88
N ALA A 34 11.61 8.87 1.12
CA ALA A 34 11.08 7.78 0.32
C ALA A 34 9.57 7.92 0.18
N GLN A 35 9.05 7.56 -0.99
CA GLN A 35 7.63 7.40 -1.20
C GLN A 35 7.21 6.06 -0.62
N VAL A 36 6.22 6.10 0.26
CA VAL A 36 5.77 4.95 1.02
C VAL A 36 4.27 4.78 0.86
N ALA A 37 3.81 3.54 0.99
CA ALA A 37 2.40 3.20 1.07
C ALA A 37 2.10 2.30 2.26
N TRP A 38 0.88 2.37 2.74
CA TRP A 38 0.35 1.54 3.82
C TRP A 38 -1.16 1.40 3.62
N THR A 39 -1.81 0.49 4.33
CA THR A 39 -3.27 0.34 4.27
C THR A 39 -3.94 0.86 5.53
N ASN A 40 -5.27 0.94 5.50
CA ASN A 40 -6.06 1.20 6.71
C ASN A 40 -5.93 0.10 7.78
N GLY A 41 -5.45 -1.10 7.41
CA GLY A 41 -5.22 -2.22 8.31
C GLY A 41 -3.82 -2.25 8.94
N THR A 42 -2.91 -1.36 8.51
CA THR A 42 -1.54 -1.33 9.04
C THR A 42 -1.55 -0.95 10.53
N PRO A 43 -1.11 -1.83 11.45
CA PRO A 43 -1.24 -1.63 12.89
C PRO A 43 -0.36 -0.49 13.44
N ASP A 44 0.83 -0.31 12.86
CA ASP A 44 1.69 0.85 13.11
C ASP A 44 2.21 1.41 11.79
N ILE A 45 1.70 2.58 11.38
CA ILE A 45 2.09 3.21 10.11
C ILE A 45 3.58 3.62 10.13
N CYS A 46 4.18 3.83 11.30
CA CYS A 46 5.57 4.27 11.41
C CYS A 46 6.60 3.16 11.22
N SER A 47 6.18 1.89 11.25
CA SER A 47 7.04 0.71 11.06
C SER A 47 6.49 -0.30 10.05
N GLY A 48 5.19 -0.28 9.75
CA GLY A 48 4.49 -1.19 8.85
C GLY A 48 4.23 -0.65 7.44
N PHE A 49 4.73 0.53 7.11
CA PHE A 49 4.68 1.04 5.74
C PHE A 49 5.60 0.23 4.82
N SER A 50 5.33 0.28 3.51
CA SER A 50 6.21 -0.27 2.48
C SER A 50 6.76 0.85 1.61
N THR A 51 8.06 0.78 1.32
CA THR A 51 8.73 1.72 0.42
C THR A 51 8.39 1.37 -1.03
N ILE A 52 7.82 2.32 -1.76
CA ILE A 52 7.57 2.19 -3.20
C ILE A 52 8.85 2.52 -3.96
N VAL A 53 9.39 3.71 -3.73
CA VAL A 53 10.61 4.24 -4.35
C VAL A 53 11.27 5.31 -3.46
N ASN A 54 12.53 5.63 -3.72
CA ASN A 54 13.17 6.82 -3.14
C ASN A 54 12.51 8.11 -3.68
N SER A 55 12.62 9.23 -2.95
CA SER A 55 11.90 10.46 -3.27
C SER A 55 12.14 11.00 -4.68
N ASP A 56 13.33 10.77 -5.22
CA ASP A 56 13.77 11.32 -6.51
C ASP A 56 13.35 10.45 -7.71
N SER A 57 12.57 9.40 -7.45
CA SER A 57 12.08 8.45 -8.44
C SER A 57 10.57 8.52 -8.60
N ASN A 58 10.09 8.25 -9.82
CA ASN A 58 8.67 8.16 -10.09
C ASN A 58 8.11 6.81 -9.56
N PRO A 59 7.11 6.82 -8.67
CA PRO A 59 6.49 5.60 -8.15
C PRO A 59 5.56 4.92 -9.17
N CYS A 60 5.16 5.61 -10.24
CA CYS A 60 4.18 5.10 -11.18
C CYS A 60 4.70 3.97 -12.07
N GLY A 61 3.77 3.10 -12.48
CA GLY A 61 4.06 1.96 -13.34
C GLY A 61 4.85 0.84 -12.65
N ARG A 62 5.14 0.98 -11.35
CA ARG A 62 5.88 0.01 -10.55
C ARG A 62 4.94 -0.75 -9.65
N ASP A 63 5.14 -2.06 -9.60
CA ASP A 63 4.44 -2.91 -8.66
C ASP A 63 5.08 -2.79 -7.28
N PHE A 64 4.23 -2.68 -6.25
CA PHE A 64 4.64 -2.72 -4.86
C PHE A 64 3.64 -3.55 -4.05
N SER A 65 4.08 -4.05 -2.90
CA SER A 65 3.22 -4.74 -1.94
C SER A 65 3.25 -3.99 -0.62
N VAL A 66 2.17 -4.10 0.14
CA VAL A 66 2.00 -3.53 1.48
C VAL A 66 1.71 -4.63 2.49
N ASP A 67 1.84 -4.35 3.79
CA ASP A 67 1.46 -5.24 4.89
C ASP A 67 1.99 -6.69 4.78
N GLY A 68 3.26 -6.87 4.40
CA GLY A 68 3.89 -8.19 4.37
C GLY A 68 3.48 -9.08 3.19
N GLY A 69 2.93 -8.51 2.11
CA GLY A 69 2.69 -9.24 0.85
C GLY A 69 1.32 -8.99 0.20
N ASN A 70 0.52 -8.09 0.73
CA ASN A 70 -0.73 -7.67 0.09
C ASN A 70 -0.40 -6.87 -1.18
N GLY A 71 -0.81 -7.37 -2.34
CA GLY A 71 -0.48 -6.81 -3.65
C GLY A 71 -0.37 -7.91 -4.72
N PRO A 72 0.25 -7.62 -5.89
CA PRO A 72 0.86 -6.35 -6.26
C PRO A 72 -0.15 -5.21 -6.48
N TYR A 73 0.23 -4.03 -6.02
CA TYR A 73 -0.41 -2.75 -6.33
C TYR A 73 0.44 -1.96 -7.31
N ARG A 74 -0.19 -1.15 -8.16
CA ARG A 74 0.49 -0.26 -9.10
C ARG A 74 -0.20 1.08 -9.13
N LEU A 75 0.58 2.15 -9.00
CA LEU A 75 0.08 3.51 -9.19
C LEU A 75 0.21 3.90 -10.67
N GLU A 76 -0.82 4.56 -11.19
CA GLU A 76 -0.81 5.21 -12.51
C GLU A 76 -1.30 6.65 -12.40
N GLY A 77 -0.89 7.52 -13.33
CA GLY A 77 -1.28 8.94 -13.30
C GLY A 77 -0.51 9.81 -12.29
N CYS A 78 0.68 9.39 -11.86
CA CYS A 78 1.53 10.17 -10.94
C CYS A 78 2.00 11.45 -11.63
N GLY A 79 1.65 12.60 -11.05
CA GLY A 79 2.00 13.92 -11.57
C GLY A 79 0.81 14.81 -11.95
N GLY A 80 -0.44 14.38 -11.72
CA GLY A 80 -1.61 15.21 -12.01
C GLY A 80 -2.88 14.80 -11.25
N ASN A 81 -4.00 15.43 -11.64
CA ASN A 81 -5.34 15.00 -11.22
C ASN A 81 -5.66 13.66 -11.91
N GLY A 82 -5.83 12.59 -11.12
CA GLY A 82 -6.12 11.26 -11.66
C GLY A 82 -5.10 10.19 -11.27
N LEU A 83 -4.48 10.29 -10.08
CA LEU A 83 -3.73 9.17 -9.52
C LEU A 83 -4.71 8.01 -9.32
N THR A 84 -4.42 6.87 -9.93
CA THR A 84 -5.25 5.67 -9.89
C THR A 84 -4.43 4.51 -9.34
N LEU A 85 -5.06 3.70 -8.50
CA LEU A 85 -4.50 2.48 -7.95
C LEU A 85 -5.04 1.29 -8.75
N PHE A 86 -4.12 0.42 -9.16
CA PHE A 86 -4.39 -0.89 -9.71
C PHE A 86 -3.96 -1.96 -8.70
N ARG A 87 -4.63 -3.10 -8.71
CA ARG A 87 -4.26 -4.29 -7.94
C ARG A 87 -4.32 -5.50 -8.86
N ASN A 88 -3.25 -6.28 -8.92
CA ASN A 88 -3.14 -7.44 -9.81
C ASN A 88 -3.47 -7.09 -11.28
N GLY A 89 -2.99 -5.93 -11.75
CA GLY A 89 -3.24 -5.42 -13.11
C GLY A 89 -4.67 -4.92 -13.38
N ASN A 90 -5.59 -5.01 -12.41
CA ASN A 90 -6.96 -4.55 -12.56
C ASN A 90 -7.17 -3.22 -11.84
N TYR A 91 -8.06 -2.37 -12.35
CA TYR A 91 -8.46 -1.15 -11.66
C TYR A 91 -8.95 -1.47 -10.24
N ASN A 92 -8.42 -0.74 -9.26
CA ASN A 92 -8.86 -0.85 -7.87
C ASN A 92 -9.71 0.36 -7.49
N SER A 93 -9.12 1.56 -7.52
CA SER A 93 -9.74 2.80 -7.07
C SER A 93 -9.02 4.02 -7.62
N ASN A 94 -9.72 5.16 -7.69
CA ASN A 94 -9.09 6.45 -7.90
C ASN A 94 -8.67 7.04 -6.56
N CYS A 95 -7.48 7.62 -6.52
CA CYS A 95 -6.95 8.23 -5.32
C CYS A 95 -7.43 9.68 -5.20
N LYS A 96 -7.80 10.05 -3.98
CA LYS A 96 -8.16 11.43 -3.61
C LYS A 96 -6.99 12.07 -2.88
N PHE A 97 -6.78 13.35 -3.15
CA PHE A 97 -5.78 14.11 -2.42
C PHE A 97 -6.28 14.33 -0.99
N GLU A 98 -5.55 13.77 -0.02
CA GLU A 98 -5.90 13.83 1.39
C GLU A 98 -4.63 14.08 2.20
N LYS A 99 -4.39 15.36 2.52
CA LYS A 99 -3.16 15.78 3.18
C LYS A 99 -3.24 15.54 4.68
N ARG A 100 -2.32 14.73 5.19
CA ARG A 100 -2.13 14.49 6.63
C ARG A 100 -0.65 14.34 6.95
N THR A 101 -0.23 14.82 8.13
CA THR A 101 1.12 14.55 8.65
C THR A 101 1.04 13.54 9.78
N ILE A 102 1.77 12.45 9.64
CA ILE A 102 1.92 11.41 10.66
C ILE A 102 3.30 11.60 11.28
N HIS A 103 3.33 11.79 12.60
CA HIS A 103 4.57 11.93 13.35
C HIS A 103 4.99 10.56 13.88
N CYS A 104 6.22 10.18 13.59
CA CYS A 104 6.83 8.95 14.05
C CYS A 104 7.88 9.24 15.10
N ASN A 105 8.22 8.21 15.89
CA ASN A 105 9.26 8.34 16.90
C ASN A 105 10.62 8.70 16.27
N GLY A 106 11.50 9.36 17.04
CA GLY A 106 12.82 9.78 16.56
C GLY A 106 12.79 10.94 15.55
N GLY A 107 11.67 11.65 15.43
CA GLY A 107 11.55 12.83 14.54
C GLY A 107 11.27 12.51 13.08
N ALA A 108 11.14 11.23 12.72
CA ALA A 108 10.66 10.82 11.42
C ALA A 108 9.20 11.26 11.21
N LYS A 109 8.81 11.53 9.98
CA LYS A 109 7.45 11.94 9.64
C LYS A 109 7.02 11.40 8.29
N ILE A 110 5.73 11.16 8.12
CA ILE A 110 5.12 10.80 6.84
C ILE A 110 4.13 11.89 6.47
N ALA A 111 4.37 12.55 5.35
CA ALA A 111 3.43 13.46 4.73
C ALA A 111 2.55 12.67 3.77
N GLN A 112 1.38 12.22 4.25
CA GLN A 112 0.35 11.63 3.41
C GLN A 112 -0.14 12.67 2.41
N ALA A 113 -0.25 12.25 1.15
CA ALA A 113 -0.77 13.07 0.07
C ALA A 113 -2.03 12.46 -0.55
N TRP A 114 -2.13 11.13 -0.58
CA TRP A 114 -3.20 10.44 -1.31
C TRP A 114 -3.81 9.31 -0.49
N ALA A 115 -5.11 9.10 -0.69
CA ALA A 115 -5.87 7.97 -0.18
C ALA A 115 -6.68 7.37 -1.33
N CYS A 116 -6.55 6.06 -1.56
CA CYS A 116 -7.19 5.33 -2.66
C CYS A 116 -8.20 4.33 -2.08
N TYR A 117 -9.49 4.56 -2.31
CA TYR A 117 -10.62 3.77 -1.79
C TYR A 117 -11.86 3.89 -2.67
#